data_AF-A0A6A5AVF9-F1
#
_entry.id   AF-A0A6A5AVF9-F1
#
_cell.length_a   1.000
_cell.length_b   1.000
_cell.length_c   1.000
_cell.angle_alpha   90.00
_cell.angle_beta   90.00
_cell.angle_gamma   90.00
#
_symmetry.space_group_name_H-M   'P 1'
#
loop_
_entity.id
_entity.type
_entity.pdbx_description
1 polymer ?
#
loop_
_entity_poly.entity_id
_entity_poly.type
_entity_poly.pdbx_seq_one_letter_code
_entity_poly.pdbx_strand_id
1 'polypeptide(L)'
;MAPEDELALRVYKWAKRKRLRVPTILHLLEYEVGIPVERPLIPEVRFDLNIRDADALLSFRFDVAGVLELTSLLRVPNVVITEHRDRVLGVEAMCILLRRLRYPIIFYDMVAKFGRSREQLCRIFNY
;
A
#
# COMPACT_ATOMS: atom_id res chain seq x y z
N MET A 1 23.16 20.56 17.25
CA MET A 1 23.10 19.18 16.72
C MET A 1 23.38 18.28 17.91
N ALA A 2 22.46 17.39 18.27
CA ALA A 2 22.64 16.56 19.44
C ALA A 2 23.86 15.64 19.23
N PRO A 3 24.62 15.27 20.28
CA PRO A 3 25.78 14.38 20.14
C PRO A 3 25.43 13.02 19.50
N GLU A 4 24.16 12.61 19.61
CA GLU A 4 23.59 11.40 19.00
C GLU A 4 23.54 11.47 17.46
N ASP A 5 23.25 12.65 16.90
CA ASP A 5 23.16 12.88 15.44
C ASP A 5 24.51 12.70 14.74
N GLU A 6 25.61 13.08 15.41
CA GLU A 6 26.96 12.99 14.86
C GLU A 6 27.45 11.54 14.82
N LEU A 7 27.13 10.76 15.84
CA LEU A 7 27.45 9.34 15.94
C LEU A 7 26.68 8.54 14.87
N ALA A 8 25.39 8.82 14.70
CA ALA A 8 24.54 8.26 13.65
C ALA A 8 25.12 8.47 12.24
N LEU A 9 25.57 9.71 11.96
CA LEU A 9 26.21 10.06 10.68
C LEU A 9 27.54 9.33 10.47
N ARG A 10 28.32 9.10 11.52
CA ARG A 10 29.57 8.33 11.45
C ARG A 10 29.31 6.86 11.16
N VAL A 11 28.33 6.24 11.82
CA VAL A 11 27.93 4.85 11.59
C VAL A 11 27.39 4.68 10.17
N TYR A 12 26.52 5.58 9.71
CA TYR A 12 26.01 5.58 8.33
C TYR A 12 27.13 5.67 7.29
N LYS A 13 28.07 6.62 7.46
CA LYS A 13 29.22 6.80 6.56
C LYS A 13 30.12 5.55 6.56
N TRP A 14 30.33 4.92 7.72
CA TRP A 14 31.09 3.68 7.85
C TRP A 14 30.41 2.50 7.16
N ALA A 15 29.10 2.32 7.38
CA ALA A 15 28.30 1.26 6.79
C ALA A 15 28.24 1.38 5.25
N LYS A 16 28.09 2.61 4.74
CA LYS A 16 28.17 2.94 3.31
C LYS A 16 29.55 2.62 2.72
N ARG A 17 30.63 2.95 3.43
CA ARG A 17 32.01 2.62 3.03
C ARG A 17 32.25 1.11 2.96
N LYS A 18 31.68 0.34 3.90
CA LYS A 18 31.80 -1.13 3.95
C LYS A 18 30.85 -1.86 3.00
N ARG A 19 30.02 -1.15 2.24
CA ARG A 19 29.01 -1.71 1.31
C ARG A 19 28.12 -2.77 1.98
N LEU A 20 27.71 -2.51 3.22
CA LEU A 20 26.79 -3.41 3.93
C LEU A 20 25.45 -3.49 3.20
N ARG A 21 24.77 -4.64 3.31
CA ARG A 21 23.43 -4.81 2.72
C ARG A 21 22.47 -3.84 3.39
N VAL A 22 21.57 -3.24 2.60
CA VAL A 22 20.54 -2.29 3.07
C VAL A 22 19.81 -2.72 4.36
N PRO A 23 19.35 -3.99 4.51
CA PRO A 23 18.74 -4.43 5.78
C PRO A 23 19.68 -4.38 6.99
N THR A 24 20.97 -4.65 6.79
CA THR A 24 21.99 -4.53 7.84
C THR A 24 22.23 -3.07 8.23
N ILE A 25 22.19 -2.16 7.25
CA ILE A 25 22.32 -0.70 7.49
C ILE A 25 21.12 -0.19 8.29
N LEU A 26 19.91 -0.63 7.95
CA LEU A 26 18.68 -0.28 8.67
C LEU A 26 18.73 -0.74 10.13
N HIS A 27 19.12 -2.00 10.39
CA HIS A 27 19.27 -2.49 11.76
C HIS A 27 20.32 -1.73 12.58
N LEU A 28 21.44 -1.35 11.97
CA LEU A 28 22.47 -0.56 12.67
C LEU A 28 21.97 0.86 12.99
N LEU A 29 21.20 1.48 12.10
CA LEU A 29 20.59 2.78 12.34
C LEU A 29 19.47 2.71 13.38
N GLU A 30 18.67 1.64 13.37
CA GLU A 30 17.64 1.38 14.39
C GLU A 30 18.26 1.23 15.79
N TYR A 31 19.38 0.51 15.91
CA TYR A 31 20.08 0.31 17.19
C TYR A 31 20.75 1.60 17.71
N GLU A 32 21.37 2.38 16.83
CA GLU A 32 22.19 3.54 17.22
C GLU A 32 21.40 4.84 17.37
N VAL A 33 20.38 5.07 16.54
CA VAL A 33 19.62 6.34 16.52
C VAL A 33 18.31 6.20 17.31
N GLY A 34 17.89 4.98 17.66
CA GLY A 34 16.65 4.75 18.39
C GLY A 34 15.41 5.27 17.68
N ILE A 35 15.49 5.63 16.39
CA ILE A 35 14.34 6.02 15.58
C ILE A 35 13.65 4.71 15.19
N PRO A 36 12.50 4.35 15.79
CA PRO A 36 11.73 3.27 15.24
C PRO A 36 11.35 3.70 13.82
N VAL A 37 11.73 2.92 12.82
CA VAL A 37 11.05 3.02 11.53
C VAL A 37 9.62 2.60 11.83
N GLU A 38 8.76 3.57 12.15
CA GLU A 38 7.35 3.31 12.41
C GLU A 38 6.80 2.65 11.17
N ARG A 39 6.56 1.34 11.27
CA ARG A 39 5.87 0.61 10.22
C ARG A 39 4.50 1.26 10.13
N PRO A 40 4.06 1.73 8.96
CA PRO A 40 2.73 2.29 8.83
C PRO A 40 1.73 1.25 9.34
N LEU A 41 0.92 1.63 10.32
CA LEU A 41 -0.09 0.76 10.89
C LEU A 41 -1.11 0.44 9.78
N ILE A 42 -1.07 -0.79 9.30
CA ILE A 42 -2.08 -1.27 8.35
C ILE A 42 -3.31 -1.60 9.18
N PRO A 43 -4.43 -0.88 8.98
CA PRO A 43 -5.63 -1.15 9.73
C PRO A 43 -6.16 -2.53 9.33
N GLU A 44 -6.63 -3.31 10.30
CA GLU A 44 -7.26 -4.61 10.07
C GLU A 44 -8.68 -4.42 9.53
N VAL A 45 -8.77 -3.83 8.34
CA VAL A 45 -10.01 -3.55 7.63
C VAL A 45 -10.13 -4.52 6.46
N ARG A 46 -11.27 -5.20 6.36
CA ARG A 46 -11.61 -5.96 5.16
C ARG A 46 -12.44 -5.06 4.26
N PHE A 47 -12.04 -4.95 3.00
CA PHE A 47 -12.82 -4.19 2.04
C PHE A 47 -14.21 -4.82 1.86
N ASP A 48 -15.24 -3.98 1.95
CA ASP A 48 -16.62 -4.34 1.64
C ASP A 48 -17.18 -3.32 0.63
N LEU A 49 -17.79 -3.82 -0.44
CA LEU A 49 -18.44 -3.00 -1.46
C LEU A 49 -19.87 -2.63 -1.08
N ASN A 50 -20.42 -3.17 0.02
CA ASN A 50 -21.77 -2.86 0.51
C ASN A 50 -21.86 -1.45 1.13
N ILE A 51 -21.69 -0.43 0.28
CA ILE A 51 -21.80 0.99 0.60
C ILE A 51 -23.00 1.59 -0.13
N ARG A 52 -23.40 2.80 0.25
CA ARG A 52 -24.47 3.52 -0.47
C ARG A 52 -24.01 3.88 -1.88
N ASP A 53 -24.92 3.85 -2.85
CA ASP A 53 -24.60 4.17 -4.24
C ASP A 53 -24.03 5.59 -4.40
N ALA A 54 -24.49 6.55 -3.60
CA ALA A 54 -23.91 7.89 -3.57
C ALA A 54 -22.42 7.89 -3.19
N ASP A 55 -22.04 7.09 -2.19
CA ASP A 55 -20.64 6.96 -1.74
C ASP A 55 -19.81 6.17 -2.75
N ALA A 56 -20.42 5.19 -3.44
CA ALA A 56 -19.80 4.43 -4.52
C ALA A 56 -19.50 5.33 -5.72
N LEU A 57 -20.47 6.14 -6.16
CA LEU A 57 -20.29 7.12 -7.23
C LEU A 57 -19.20 8.13 -6.88
N LEU A 58 -19.21 8.66 -5.66
CA LEU A 58 -18.13 9.52 -5.19
C LEU A 58 -16.80 8.77 -5.09
N SER A 59 -16.78 7.46 -4.87
CA SER A 59 -15.53 6.74 -4.70
C SER A 59 -14.90 6.24 -5.99
N PHE A 60 -15.72 5.76 -6.91
CA PHE A 60 -15.35 4.94 -8.06
C PHE A 60 -15.93 5.47 -9.38
N ARG A 61 -16.80 6.49 -9.35
CA ARG A 61 -17.63 6.98 -10.48
C ARG A 61 -18.72 6.03 -10.97
N PHE A 62 -18.83 4.85 -10.35
CA PHE A 62 -19.86 3.86 -10.61
C PHE A 62 -20.62 3.59 -9.32
N ASP A 63 -21.91 3.27 -9.45
CA ASP A 63 -22.73 2.70 -8.39
C ASP A 63 -22.27 1.27 -8.05
N VAL A 64 -22.82 0.68 -6.99
CA VAL A 64 -22.40 -0.67 -6.56
C VAL A 64 -22.67 -1.70 -7.64
N ALA A 65 -23.85 -1.63 -8.26
CA ALA A 65 -24.23 -2.53 -9.35
C ALA A 65 -23.32 -2.35 -10.57
N GLY A 66 -23.02 -1.12 -10.98
CA GLY A 66 -22.13 -0.82 -12.10
C GLY A 66 -20.70 -1.32 -11.88
N VAL A 67 -20.16 -1.27 -10.65
CA VAL A 67 -18.85 -1.86 -10.36
C VAL A 67 -18.87 -3.39 -10.55
N LEU A 68 -19.92 -4.06 -10.07
CA LEU A 68 -20.06 -5.52 -10.22
C LEU A 68 -20.24 -5.92 -11.69
N GLU A 69 -21.09 -5.20 -12.42
CA GLU A 69 -21.32 -5.42 -13.84
C GLU A 69 -20.05 -5.20 -14.65
N LEU A 70 -19.31 -4.11 -14.40
CA LEU A 70 -18.04 -3.83 -15.05
C LEU A 70 -17.00 -4.94 -14.78
N THR A 71 -16.94 -5.43 -13.54
CA THR A 71 -16.05 -6.54 -13.15
C THR A 71 -16.38 -7.81 -13.95
N SER A 72 -17.67 -8.10 -14.14
CA SER A 72 -18.16 -9.23 -14.93
C SER A 72 -17.86 -9.05 -16.42
N LEU A 73 -18.13 -7.86 -16.99
CA LEU A 73 -17.91 -7.55 -18.40
C LEU A 73 -16.43 -7.60 -18.79
N LEU A 74 -15.55 -7.10 -17.92
CA LEU A 74 -14.10 -7.17 -18.11
C LEU A 74 -13.51 -8.55 -17.80
N ARG A 75 -14.36 -9.51 -17.37
CA ARG A 75 -13.98 -10.90 -17.06
C ARG A 75 -12.85 -10.98 -16.04
N VAL A 76 -12.86 -10.09 -15.06
CA VAL A 76 -11.88 -10.13 -13.97
C VAL A 76 -12.12 -11.41 -13.17
N PRO A 77 -11.08 -12.21 -12.89
CA PRO A 77 -11.24 -13.44 -12.12
C PRO A 77 -11.73 -13.11 -10.71
N ASN A 78 -12.56 -13.98 -10.14
CA ASN A 78 -13.09 -13.81 -8.77
C ASN A 78 -11.99 -13.61 -7.71
N VAL A 79 -10.80 -14.17 -7.96
CA VAL A 79 -9.60 -13.97 -7.15
C VAL A 79 -8.45 -13.63 -8.08
N VAL A 80 -7.81 -12.50 -7.85
CA VAL A 80 -6.57 -12.08 -8.51
C VAL A 80 -5.41 -12.47 -7.60
N ILE A 81 -4.40 -13.12 -8.18
CA ILE A 81 -3.17 -13.50 -7.48
C ILE A 81 -2.00 -12.84 -8.21
N THR A 82 -1.38 -11.87 -7.56
CA THR A 82 -0.22 -11.16 -8.14
C THR A 82 1.03 -12.05 -8.16
N GLU A 83 2.05 -11.66 -8.92
CA GLU A 83 3.36 -12.35 -8.94
C GLU A 83 3.98 -12.47 -7.53
N HIS A 84 3.71 -11.46 -6.69
CA HIS A 84 4.16 -11.42 -5.31
C HIS A 84 3.26 -12.19 -4.34
N ARG A 85 2.32 -12.99 -4.88
CA ARG A 85 1.38 -13.85 -4.15
C ARG A 85 0.41 -13.06 -3.25
N ASP A 86 0.16 -11.79 -3.57
CA ASP A 86 -0.93 -11.05 -2.93
C ASP A 86 -2.26 -11.58 -3.48
N ARG A 87 -3.13 -12.07 -2.60
CA ARG A 87 -4.45 -12.60 -2.95
C ARG A 87 -5.52 -11.53 -2.70
N VAL A 88 -6.29 -11.21 -3.73
CA VAL A 88 -7.30 -10.14 -3.70
C VAL A 88 -8.56 -10.61 -4.41
N LEU A 89 -9.73 -10.19 -3.94
CA LEU A 89 -10.99 -10.46 -4.64
C LEU A 89 -11.05 -9.64 -5.94
N GLY A 90 -11.58 -10.19 -7.02
CA GLY A 90 -11.65 -9.51 -8.32
C GLY A 90 -12.37 -8.16 -8.25
N VAL A 91 -13.49 -8.12 -7.51
CA VAL A 91 -14.26 -6.90 -7.26
C VAL A 91 -13.43 -5.87 -6.48
N GLU A 92 -12.65 -6.32 -5.50
CA GLU A 92 -11.80 -5.44 -4.70
C GLU A 92 -10.63 -4.87 -5.52
N ALA A 93 -10.01 -5.70 -6.38
CA ALA A 93 -9.00 -5.25 -7.34
C ALA A 93 -9.58 -4.21 -8.31
N MET A 94 -10.81 -4.43 -8.80
CA MET A 94 -11.53 -3.45 -9.62
C MET A 94 -11.74 -2.13 -8.86
N CYS A 95 -12.18 -2.18 -7.60
CA CYS A 95 -12.36 -0.99 -6.78
C CYS A 95 -11.04 -0.23 -6.54
N ILE A 96 -9.91 -0.93 -6.36
CA ILE A 96 -8.57 -0.32 -6.24
C ILE A 96 -8.22 0.43 -7.53
N LEU A 97 -8.42 -0.20 -8.69
CA LEU A 97 -8.17 0.39 -10.00
C LEU A 97 -9.08 1.61 -10.25
N LEU A 98 -10.39 1.49 -10.03
CA LEU A 98 -11.34 2.58 -10.21
C LEU A 98 -11.04 3.76 -9.28
N ARG A 99 -10.71 3.49 -8.01
CA ARG A 99 -10.31 4.52 -7.05
C ARG A 99 -9.06 5.26 -7.51
N ARG A 100 -8.11 4.55 -8.14
CA ARG A 100 -6.89 5.11 -8.70
C ARG A 100 -7.13 5.99 -9.92
N LEU A 101 -8.07 5.63 -10.78
CA LEU A 101 -8.38 6.36 -12.01
C LEU A 101 -9.28 7.58 -11.82
N ARG A 102 -9.93 7.72 -10.66
CA ARG A 102 -10.86 8.83 -10.40
C ARG A 102 -10.18 10.21 -10.42
N TYR A 103 -9.13 10.41 -9.65
CA TYR A 103 -8.46 11.69 -9.45
C TYR A 103 -7.10 11.43 -8.77
N PRO A 104 -6.07 12.27 -8.90
CA PRO A 104 -4.80 12.06 -8.18
C PRO A 104 -5.05 11.80 -6.69
N ILE A 105 -4.69 10.59 -6.27
CA ILE A 105 -4.82 10.06 -4.91
C ILE A 105 -3.57 9.23 -4.62
N ILE A 106 -3.12 9.22 -3.37
CA ILE A 106 -1.91 8.48 -2.98
C ILE A 106 -2.32 7.10 -2.46
N PHE A 107 -1.45 6.08 -2.61
CA PHE A 107 -1.71 4.76 -2.03
C PHE A 107 -1.86 4.83 -0.52
N TYR A 108 -1.23 5.82 0.12
CA TYR A 108 -1.34 6.08 1.55
C TYR A 108 -2.79 6.32 1.98
N ASP A 109 -3.52 7.16 1.24
CA ASP A 109 -4.94 7.48 1.52
C ASP A 109 -5.86 6.28 1.27
N MET A 110 -5.41 5.33 0.45
CA MET A 110 -6.16 4.11 0.15
C MET A 110 -5.99 3.02 1.21
N VAL A 111 -4.91 3.06 2.01
CA VAL A 111 -4.64 2.06 3.05
C VAL A 111 -5.81 1.93 4.02
N ALA A 112 -6.39 3.07 4.44
CA ALA A 112 -7.52 3.08 5.37
C ALA A 112 -8.79 2.41 4.80
N LYS A 113 -9.00 2.48 3.48
CA LYS A 113 -10.22 1.93 2.84
C LYS A 113 -10.10 0.46 2.48
N PHE A 114 -8.92 0.02 2.07
CA PHE A 114 -8.70 -1.36 1.61
C PHE A 114 -8.00 -2.25 2.65
N GLY A 115 -7.49 -1.68 3.75
CA GLY A 115 -6.76 -2.44 4.78
C GLY A 115 -5.52 -3.15 4.26
N ARG A 116 -4.91 -2.60 3.19
CA ARG A 116 -3.73 -3.19 2.53
C ARG A 116 -2.55 -2.24 2.58
N SER A 117 -1.35 -2.81 2.60
CA SER A 117 -0.12 -2.02 2.52
C SER A 117 -0.05 -1.26 1.20
N ARG A 118 0.65 -0.13 1.21
CA ARG A 118 0.87 0.68 0.00
C ARG A 118 1.55 -0.13 -1.10
N GLU A 119 2.47 -1.00 -0.73
CA GLU A 119 3.23 -1.85 -1.64
C GLU A 119 2.31 -2.88 -2.28
N GLN A 120 1.40 -3.49 -1.51
CA GLN A 120 0.38 -4.39 -2.05
C GLN A 120 -0.54 -3.66 -3.02
N LEU A 121 -1.05 -2.47 -2.67
CA LEU A 121 -1.91 -1.68 -3.55
C LEU A 121 -1.21 -1.31 -4.87
N CYS A 122 0.09 -1.00 -4.83
CA CYS A 122 0.90 -0.75 -6.02
C CYS A 122 1.03 -1.99 -6.91
N ARG A 123 1.29 -3.16 -6.30
CA ARG A 123 1.40 -4.42 -7.03
C ARG A 123 0.08 -4.87 -7.65
N ILE A 124 -1.04 -4.67 -6.96
CA ILE A 124 -2.38 -4.99 -7.46
C ILE A 124 -2.74 -4.10 -8.64
N PHE A 125 -2.40 -2.80 -8.58
CA PHE A 125 -2.68 -1.87 -9.67
C PHE A 125 -1.86 -2.15 -10.93
N ASN A 126 -0.63 -2.66 -10.78
CA ASN A 126 0.29 -2.94 -11.90
C ASN A 126 0.27 -4.41 -12.36
N TYR A 127 -0.69 -5.21 -11.90
CA TYR A 127 -0.87 -6.60 -12.32
C TYR A 127 -1.47 -6.67 -13.73
#